data_AF-A0A7X2RVY9-F1
#
_entry.id   AF-A0A7X2RVY9-F1
#
_cell.length_a   1.000
_cell.length_b   1.000
_cell.length_c   1.000
_cell.angle_alpha   90.00
_cell.angle_beta   90.00
_cell.angle_gamma   90.00
#
_symmetry.space_group_name_H-M   'P 1'
#
loop_
_entity.id
_entity.type
_entity.pdbx_description
1 polymer ?
#
loop_
_entity_poly.entity_id
_entity_poly.type
_entity_poly.pdbx_seq_one_letter_code
_entity_poly.pdbx_strand_id
1 'polypeptide(L)'
;MSQSSLWQGGKAEYGKNQAEQPTDSATVKQLLTELSEAEATSKTQTARDLRNKLNDVREKLGDEKFKETLNELIKDPQASEKWLEYLRALMKLW
;
A
#
# COMPACT_ATOMS: atom_id res chain seq x y z
N MET A 1 -19.94 -16.86 -40.55
CA MET A 1 -20.32 -15.44 -40.43
C MET A 1 -20.41 -15.11 -38.94
N SER A 2 -19.77 -13.99 -38.56
CA SER A 2 -19.77 -13.29 -37.25
C SER A 2 -19.33 -14.08 -36.02
N GLN A 3 -18.09 -13.95 -35.54
CA GLN A 3 -17.53 -12.83 -34.76
C GLN A 3 -18.36 -12.48 -33.52
N SER A 4 -17.80 -12.75 -32.34
CA SER A 4 -18.08 -12.01 -31.11
C SER A 4 -16.77 -11.78 -30.39
N SER A 5 -16.45 -10.50 -30.31
CA SER A 5 -15.19 -9.91 -29.90
C SER A 5 -15.02 -9.87 -28.38
N LEU A 6 -13.74 -9.87 -27.99
CA LEU A 6 -13.16 -9.09 -26.89
C LEU A 6 -14.03 -8.86 -25.64
N TRP A 7 -13.74 -9.63 -24.60
CA TRP A 7 -13.78 -9.09 -23.23
C TRP A 7 -12.34 -9.02 -22.71
N GLN A 8 -11.75 -7.86 -22.96
CA GLN A 8 -10.50 -7.38 -22.41
C GLN A 8 -10.76 -6.95 -20.96
N GLY A 9 -9.97 -7.48 -20.03
CA GLY A 9 -10.07 -7.08 -18.62
C GLY A 9 -9.46 -8.10 -17.68
N GLY A 10 -8.15 -8.33 -17.81
CA GLY A 10 -7.37 -9.07 -16.83
C GLY A 10 -7.46 -8.39 -15.48
N LYS A 11 -8.35 -8.89 -14.61
CA LYS A 11 -8.23 -8.66 -13.18
C LYS A 11 -7.22 -9.68 -12.70
N ALA A 12 -6.04 -9.19 -12.32
CA ALA A 12 -5.05 -9.97 -11.61
C ALA A 12 -5.74 -10.65 -10.43
N GLU A 13 -5.89 -11.97 -10.57
CA GLU A 13 -6.35 -12.87 -9.54
C GLU A 13 -5.23 -12.93 -8.50
N TYR A 14 -5.31 -12.08 -7.47
CA TYR A 14 -4.50 -12.23 -6.26
C TYR A 14 -5.04 -13.45 -5.50
N GLY A 15 -4.62 -14.62 -5.98
CA GLY A 15 -4.93 -15.90 -5.37
C GLY A 15 -4.22 -16.09 -4.02
N LYS A 16 -5.06 -16.44 -3.04
CA LYS A 16 -4.92 -17.61 -2.14
C LYS A 16 -4.06 -17.52 -0.86
N ASN A 17 -4.80 -17.61 0.26
CA ASN A 17 -4.63 -18.50 1.43
C ASN A 17 -3.42 -18.28 2.36
N GLN A 18 -3.58 -17.50 3.45
CA GLN A 18 -3.95 -17.93 4.82
C GLN A 18 -2.84 -18.67 5.60
N ALA A 19 -2.18 -17.95 6.53
CA ALA A 19 -1.89 -18.38 7.90
C ALA A 19 -1.39 -17.19 8.75
N GLU A 20 -2.22 -16.78 9.72
CA GLU A 20 -1.86 -16.30 11.07
C GLU A 20 -1.26 -14.87 11.24
N GLN A 21 -2.14 -13.96 11.73
CA GLN A 21 -2.00 -12.53 12.06
C GLN A 21 -2.32 -11.53 10.93
N PRO A 22 -3.60 -11.30 10.58
CA PRO A 22 -3.99 -10.17 9.75
C PRO A 22 -4.09 -8.92 10.62
N THR A 23 -3.00 -8.28 11.06
CA THR A 23 -3.21 -7.10 11.93
C THR A 23 -2.61 -5.82 11.40
N ASP A 24 -1.39 -5.80 10.84
CA ASP A 24 -0.72 -4.52 10.67
C ASP A 24 -0.03 -4.31 9.33
N SER A 25 0.84 -5.24 8.89
CA SER A 25 1.65 -5.01 7.68
C SER A 25 0.83 -4.93 6.39
N ALA A 26 -0.20 -5.76 6.24
CA ALA A 26 -1.10 -5.71 5.08
C ALA A 26 -1.93 -4.42 5.07
N THR A 27 -2.44 -4.01 6.25
CA THR A 27 -3.19 -2.76 6.43
C THR A 27 -2.34 -1.55 6.08
N VAL A 28 -1.10 -1.51 6.58
CA VAL A 28 -0.12 -0.46 6.28
C VAL A 28 0.19 -0.43 4.79
N LYS A 29 0.46 -1.58 4.15
CA LYS A 29 0.68 -1.67 2.70
C LYS A 29 -0.50 -1.08 1.92
N GLN A 30 -1.72 -1.44 2.30
CA GLN A 30 -2.93 -0.99 1.62
C GLN A 30 -3.12 0.53 1.77
N LEU A 31 -3.00 1.06 3.00
CA LEU A 31 -3.07 2.50 3.28
C LEU A 31 -2.02 3.30 2.49
N LEU A 32 -0.81 2.78 2.38
CA LEU A 32 0.27 3.41 1.64
C LEU A 32 -0.02 3.45 0.13
N THR A 33 -0.60 2.38 -0.42
CA THR A 33 -0.99 2.30 -1.84
C THR A 33 -2.11 3.29 -2.13
N GLU A 34 -3.15 3.28 -1.30
CA GLU A 34 -4.27 4.22 -1.39
C GLU A 34 -3.78 5.67 -1.27
N LEU A 35 -2.78 5.95 -0.42
CA LEU A 35 -2.25 7.30 -0.23
C LEU A 35 -1.48 7.75 -1.48
N SER A 36 -0.62 6.89 -2.03
CA SER A 36 0.11 7.14 -3.28
C SER A 36 -0.85 7.40 -4.46
N GLU A 37 -1.95 6.63 -4.56
CA GLU A 37 -2.99 6.86 -5.57
C GLU A 37 -3.78 8.15 -5.33
N ALA A 38 -4.11 8.47 -4.07
CA ALA A 38 -4.80 9.71 -3.72
C ALA A 38 -3.94 10.95 -4.04
N GLU A 39 -2.63 10.89 -3.77
CA GLU A 39 -1.67 11.93 -4.17
C GLU A 39 -1.58 12.04 -5.69
N ALA A 40 -1.48 10.92 -6.41
CA ALA A 40 -1.43 10.91 -7.88
C ALA A 40 -2.72 11.48 -8.52
N THR A 41 -3.87 11.23 -7.90
CA THR A 41 -5.18 11.73 -8.36
C THR A 41 -5.52 13.14 -7.84
N SER A 42 -4.57 13.81 -7.16
CA SER A 42 -4.76 15.14 -6.56
C SER A 42 -5.95 15.22 -5.58
N LYS A 43 -6.33 14.11 -4.96
CA LYS A 43 -7.38 14.04 -3.94
C LYS A 43 -6.81 14.42 -2.59
N THR A 44 -6.48 15.70 -2.42
CA THR A 44 -5.76 16.23 -1.26
C THR A 44 -6.46 15.90 0.07
N GLN A 45 -7.79 15.91 0.11
CA GLN A 45 -8.55 15.53 1.32
C GLN A 45 -8.38 14.05 1.65
N THR A 46 -8.54 13.17 0.67
CA THR A 46 -8.36 11.72 0.85
C THR A 46 -6.92 11.37 1.25
N ALA A 47 -5.92 12.02 0.65
CA ALA A 47 -4.52 11.83 1.04
C ALA A 47 -4.25 12.22 2.49
N ARG A 48 -4.86 13.33 2.98
CA ARG A 48 -4.77 13.73 4.40
C ARG A 48 -5.42 12.71 5.33
N ASP A 49 -6.62 12.24 4.98
CA ASP A 49 -7.35 11.24 5.80
C ASP A 49 -6.59 9.92 5.87
N LEU A 50 -5.98 9.47 4.76
CA LEU A 50 -5.14 8.28 4.72
C LEU A 50 -3.85 8.46 5.54
N ARG A 51 -3.24 9.65 5.50
CA ARG A 51 -2.05 9.95 6.31
C ARG A 51 -2.35 9.94 7.80
N ASN A 52 -3.50 10.49 8.20
CA ASN A 52 -3.97 10.44 9.59
C ASN A 52 -4.18 8.99 10.05
N LYS A 53 -4.87 8.17 9.24
CA LYS A 53 -5.04 6.74 9.53
C LYS A 53 -3.71 6.00 9.63
N LEU A 54 -2.75 6.31 8.76
CA LEU A 54 -1.41 5.72 8.81
C LEU A 54 -0.69 6.08 10.12
N ASN A 55 -0.85 7.32 10.59
CA ASN A 55 -0.30 7.75 11.88
C ASN A 55 -0.98 7.05 13.06
N ASP A 56 -2.32 6.91 13.05
CA ASP A 56 -3.06 6.17 14.08
C ASP A 56 -2.62 4.70 14.16
N VAL A 57 -2.39 4.08 13.00
CA VAL A 57 -1.87 2.71 12.91
C VAL A 57 -0.45 2.63 13.47
N ARG A 58 0.42 3.60 13.14
CA ARG A 58 1.75 3.70 13.74
C ARG A 58 1.69 3.88 15.27
N GLU A 59 0.81 4.71 15.80
CA GLU A 59 0.70 4.93 17.25
C GLU A 59 0.22 3.66 17.97
N LYS A 60 -0.68 2.88 17.35
CA LYS A 60 -1.14 1.59 17.88
C LYS A 60 -0.07 0.51 17.83
N LEU A 61 0.72 0.47 16.76
CA LEU A 61 1.79 -0.50 16.54
C LEU A 61 3.07 -0.18 17.32
N GLY A 62 3.34 1.11 17.51
CA GLY A 62 4.64 1.61 17.89
C GLY A 62 5.56 1.81 16.69
N ASP A 63 6.48 2.76 16.84
CA ASP A 63 7.44 3.15 15.81
C ASP A 63 8.30 1.98 15.32
N GLU A 64 8.69 1.08 16.23
CA GLU A 64 9.54 -0.06 15.90
C GLU A 64 8.83 -1.03 14.96
N LYS A 65 7.60 -1.44 15.29
CA LYS A 65 6.80 -2.35 14.46
C LYS A 65 6.45 -1.72 13.12
N PHE A 66 6.11 -0.44 13.11
CA PHE A 66 5.83 0.28 11.87
C PHE A 66 7.06 0.34 10.95
N LYS A 67 8.25 0.60 11.51
CA LYS A 67 9.51 0.58 10.74
C LYS A 67 9.87 -0.82 10.25
N GLU A 68 9.62 -1.87 11.03
CA GLU A 68 9.77 -3.26 10.59
C GLU A 68 8.88 -3.54 9.36
N THR A 69 7.59 -3.20 9.44
CA THR A 69 6.64 -3.32 8.33
C THR A 69 7.11 -2.56 7.08
N LEU A 70 7.55 -1.31 7.23
CA LEU A 70 8.08 -0.54 6.11
C LEU A 70 9.34 -1.18 5.51
N ASN A 71 10.22 -1.72 6.35
CA ASN A 71 11.44 -2.37 5.89
C ASN A 71 11.13 -3.69 5.15
N GLU A 72 10.14 -4.46 5.59
CA GLU A 72 9.63 -5.63 4.86
C GLU A 72 9.09 -5.22 3.48
N LEU A 73 8.35 -4.12 3.41
CA LEU A 73 7.84 -3.56 2.15
C LEU A 73 8.95 -3.06 1.23
N ILE A 74 10.03 -2.52 1.78
CA ILE A 74 11.21 -2.07 1.02
C ILE A 74 12.03 -3.26 0.49
N LYS A 75 12.04 -4.37 1.22
CA LYS A 75 12.72 -5.61 0.82
C LYS A 75 11.94 -6.41 -0.22
N ASP A 76 10.70 -6.04 -0.52
CA ASP A 76 9.87 -6.69 -1.54
C ASP A 76 10.54 -6.50 -2.93
N PRO A 77 11.04 -7.57 -3.57
CA PRO A 77 11.74 -7.47 -4.85
C PRO A 77 10.83 -7.05 -6.02
N GLN A 78 9.51 -7.05 -5.82
CA GLN A 78 8.53 -6.59 -6.81
C GLN A 78 8.15 -5.11 -6.61
N ALA A 79 8.71 -4.45 -5.59
CA ALA A 79 8.49 -3.03 -5.35
C ALA A 79 9.13 -2.19 -6.47
N SER A 80 8.35 -1.27 -7.04
CA SER A 80 8.89 -0.28 -7.98
C SER A 80 9.81 0.72 -7.27
N GLU A 81 10.79 1.27 -7.98
CA GLU A 81 11.70 2.29 -7.43
C GLU A 81 10.94 3.49 -6.87
N LYS A 82 9.90 3.96 -7.59
CA LYS A 82 8.99 5.01 -7.14
C LYS A 82 8.31 4.67 -5.81
N TRP A 83 7.89 3.42 -5.63
CA TRP A 83 7.31 2.95 -4.37
C TRP A 83 8.35 2.94 -3.25
N LEU A 84 9.57 2.47 -3.51
CA LEU A 84 10.66 2.47 -2.53
C LEU A 84 11.06 3.90 -2.10
N GLU A 85 11.15 4.84 -3.04
CA GLU A 85 11.40 6.24 -2.75
C GLU A 85 10.29 6.84 -1.89
N TYR A 86 9.04 6.52 -2.19
CA TYR A 86 7.88 6.94 -1.41
C TYR A 86 7.92 6.40 0.04
N LEU A 87 8.23 5.10 0.22
CA LEU A 87 8.40 4.51 1.56
C LEU A 87 9.56 5.19 2.33
N ARG A 88 10.70 5.43 1.67
CA ARG A 88 11.85 6.13 2.26
C ARG A 88 11.52 7.58 2.62
N ALA A 89 10.74 8.27 1.79
CA ALA A 89 10.31 9.64 2.05
C ALA A 89 9.40 9.70 3.28
N LEU A 90 8.47 8.76 3.42
CA LEU A 90 7.62 8.63 4.60
C LEU A 90 8.41 8.38 5.88
N MET A 91 9.44 7.51 5.82
CA MET A 91 10.34 7.28 6.97
C MET A 91 11.12 8.53 7.39
N LYS A 92 11.37 9.48 6.47
CA LYS A 92 12.07 10.74 6.78
C LYS A 92 11.14 11.83 7.29
N LEU A 93 9.85 11.71 7.00
CA LEU A 93 8.85 12.71 7.36
C LEU A 93 8.39 12.58 8.82
N TRP A 94 8.78 11.51 9.50
CA TRP A 94 8.45 11.13 10.87
C TRP A 94 9.73 10.88 11.67
#